data_AF-A0AB36WW37-F1
#
_entry.id   AF-A0AB36WW37-F1
#
_cell.length_a   1.000
_cell.length_b   1.000
_cell.length_c   1.000
_cell.angle_alpha   90.00
_cell.angle_beta   90.00
_cell.angle_gamma   90.00
#
_symmetry.space_group_name_H-M   'P 1'
#
loop_
_entity.id
_entity.type
_entity.pdbx_description
1 polymer ?
#
loop_
_entity_poly.entity_id
_entity_poly.type
_entity_poly.pdbx_seq_one_letter_code
_entity_poly.pdbx_strand_id
1 'polypeptide(L)'
;MEHLTSNNEETNDGLANQLNQECYCRTLDRKVLNTSLQDQLAETRNNPIGANELNKLFSATPVFVPKTEIETMVRIVAAIESAAKLPSYQQQVLSWAPKIAAFDPGPIGAFMGYDFHLGSDGPQLIEINTNAGGAFLNVALARAQK
;
A
#
# COMPACT_ATOMS: atom_id res chain seq x y z
N MET A 1 36.02 4.65 -14.75
CA MET A 1 34.69 5.05 -15.26
C MET A 1 33.89 5.45 -14.04
N GLU A 2 33.86 6.75 -13.77
CA GLU A 2 33.27 7.32 -12.55
C GLU A 2 31.77 7.06 -12.50
N HIS A 3 31.31 6.53 -11.36
CA HIS A 3 29.90 6.30 -11.09
C HIS A 3 29.28 7.63 -10.64
N LEU A 4 28.87 8.45 -11.61
CA LEU A 4 28.10 9.67 -11.39
C LEU A 4 26.63 9.31 -11.12
N THR A 5 26.31 8.86 -9.90
CA THR A 5 24.91 8.65 -9.46
C THR A 5 24.62 9.22 -8.07
N SER A 6 25.45 10.10 -7.52
CA SER A 6 25.32 10.51 -6.10
C SER A 6 24.48 11.76 -5.83
N ASN A 7 24.15 12.59 -6.83
CA ASN A 7 23.58 13.93 -6.53
C ASN A 7 22.05 14.03 -6.64
N ASN A 8 21.36 13.02 -7.19
CA ASN A 8 19.90 13.06 -7.41
C ASN A 8 19.10 12.23 -6.40
N GLU A 9 19.74 11.30 -5.69
CA GLU A 9 19.09 10.45 -4.68
C GLU A 9 18.93 11.21 -3.35
N GLU A 10 19.99 11.89 -2.86
CA GLU A 10 19.93 12.72 -1.64
C GLU A 10 18.90 13.87 -1.74
N THR A 11 18.68 14.41 -2.94
CA THR A 11 17.77 15.55 -3.15
C THR A 11 16.28 15.18 -3.06
N ASN A 12 15.91 13.95 -3.40
CA ASN A 12 14.50 13.53 -3.40
C ASN A 12 14.01 13.13 -2.01
N ASP A 13 14.86 12.46 -1.23
CA ASP A 13 14.56 12.12 0.16
C ASP A 13 14.51 13.38 1.04
N GLY A 14 15.42 14.33 0.78
CA GLY A 14 15.41 15.64 1.42
C GLY A 14 14.11 16.43 1.17
N LEU A 15 13.60 16.41 -0.06
CA LEU A 15 12.35 17.11 -0.41
C LEU A 15 11.13 16.49 0.26
N ALA A 16 10.99 15.17 0.26
CA ALA A 16 9.87 14.50 0.92
C ALA A 16 9.86 14.77 2.42
N ASN A 17 11.03 14.70 3.08
CA ASN A 17 11.18 15.03 4.49
C ASN A 17 10.82 16.49 4.80
N GLN A 18 11.26 17.42 3.96
CA GLN A 18 10.91 18.83 4.10
C GLN A 18 9.39 19.04 3.95
N LEU A 19 8.77 18.46 2.93
CA LEU A 19 7.32 18.57 2.71
C LEU A 19 6.52 17.96 3.86
N ASN A 20 6.99 16.85 4.44
CA ASN A 20 6.37 16.20 5.60
C ASN A 20 6.45 17.04 6.89
N GLN A 21 7.46 17.90 7.02
CA GLN A 21 7.64 18.78 8.18
C GLN A 21 6.96 20.15 8.00
N GLU A 22 6.98 20.69 6.78
CA GLU A 22 6.70 22.11 6.54
C GLU A 22 5.43 22.34 5.71
N CYS A 23 4.93 21.35 4.95
CA CYS A 23 3.75 21.59 4.12
C CYS A 23 2.44 21.44 4.89
N TYR A 24 1.65 22.52 4.92
CA TYR A 24 0.22 22.50 5.29
C TYR A 24 -0.67 22.15 4.09
N CYS A 25 -0.15 21.33 3.17
CA CYS A 25 -0.81 20.89 1.95
C CYS A 25 -2.13 20.17 2.30
N ARG A 26 -3.27 20.84 2.11
CA ARG A 26 -4.58 20.20 2.27
C ARG A 26 -5.12 19.79 0.92
N THR A 27 -4.82 18.56 0.54
CA THR A 27 -5.23 17.97 -0.75
C THR A 27 -6.55 17.20 -0.62
N LEU A 28 -6.98 16.83 0.59
CA LEU A 28 -8.16 15.98 0.79
C LEU A 28 -9.47 16.76 0.90
N ASP A 29 -10.37 16.55 -0.07
CA ASP A 29 -11.77 17.00 -0.02
C ASP A 29 -12.60 16.03 0.84
N ARG A 30 -12.72 16.33 2.14
CA ARG A 30 -13.49 15.50 3.09
C ARG A 30 -14.96 15.34 2.74
N LYS A 31 -15.57 16.32 2.07
CA LYS A 31 -16.98 16.23 1.70
C LYS A 31 -17.16 15.19 0.61
N VAL A 32 -16.33 15.26 -0.43
CA VAL A 32 -16.32 14.26 -1.52
C VAL A 32 -16.01 12.86 -0.99
N LEU A 33 -15.02 12.73 -0.11
CA LEU A 33 -14.67 11.44 0.50
C LEU A 33 -15.84 10.86 1.30
N ASN A 34 -16.43 11.62 2.23
CA ASN A 34 -17.49 11.13 3.09
C ASN A 34 -18.76 10.78 2.31
N THR A 35 -19.13 11.58 1.30
CA THR A 35 -20.24 11.25 0.41
C THR A 35 -19.96 9.95 -0.36
N SER A 36 -18.76 9.80 -0.94
CA SER A 36 -18.40 8.60 -1.69
C SER A 36 -18.42 7.33 -0.82
N LEU A 37 -17.94 7.41 0.42
CA LEU A 37 -17.99 6.31 1.38
C LEU A 37 -19.42 6.00 1.82
N GLN A 38 -20.23 7.03 2.09
CA GLN A 38 -21.63 6.84 2.45
C GLN A 38 -22.40 6.16 1.33
N ASP A 39 -22.26 6.61 0.09
CA ASP A 39 -22.96 6.02 -1.06
C ASP A 39 -22.57 4.55 -1.27
N GLN A 40 -21.28 4.22 -1.17
CA GLN A 40 -20.79 2.85 -1.33
C GLN A 40 -21.19 1.93 -0.17
N LEU A 41 -21.42 2.49 1.03
CA LEU A 41 -21.77 1.72 2.22
C LEU A 41 -23.28 1.78 2.53
N ALA A 42 -24.06 2.58 1.79
CA ALA A 42 -25.48 2.83 2.04
C ALA A 42 -26.32 1.54 2.00
N GLU A 43 -25.96 0.59 1.14
CA GLU A 43 -26.66 -0.68 1.00
C GLU A 43 -26.33 -1.69 2.11
N THR A 44 -25.30 -1.44 2.93
CA THR A 44 -24.79 -2.49 3.80
C THR A 44 -25.56 -2.69 5.11
N ARG A 45 -26.28 -1.74 5.73
CA ARG A 45 -26.97 -1.98 7.02
C ARG A 45 -28.14 -1.05 7.38
N ASN A 46 -29.07 -1.59 8.19
CA ASN A 46 -30.07 -0.90 9.03
C ASN A 46 -29.49 0.10 10.06
N ASN A 47 -28.18 0.37 10.04
CA ASN A 47 -27.52 1.35 10.92
C ASN A 47 -26.39 2.04 10.12
N PRO A 48 -26.63 3.25 9.60
CA PRO A 48 -25.64 3.95 8.78
C PRO A 48 -24.42 4.34 9.62
N ILE A 49 -23.21 4.15 9.05
CA ILE A 49 -21.98 4.62 9.66
C ILE A 49 -22.00 6.15 9.68
N GLY A 50 -22.04 6.74 10.88
CA GLY A 50 -22.07 8.19 11.04
C GLY A 50 -20.81 8.85 10.47
N ALA A 51 -20.94 10.09 9.98
CA ALA A 51 -19.83 10.86 9.42
C ALA A 51 -18.62 10.97 10.38
N ASN A 52 -18.85 10.96 11.69
CA ASN A 52 -17.80 10.97 12.70
C ASN A 52 -16.91 9.72 12.68
N GLU A 53 -17.47 8.54 12.37
CA GLU A 53 -16.69 7.31 12.27
C GLU A 53 -15.89 7.26 10.96
N LEU A 54 -16.49 7.68 9.85
CA LEU A 54 -15.79 7.78 8.55
C LEU A 54 -14.60 8.75 8.62
N ASN A 55 -14.75 9.85 9.36
CA ASN A 55 -13.70 10.84 9.54
C ASN A 55 -12.44 10.31 10.25
N LYS A 56 -12.51 9.15 10.91
CA LYS A 56 -11.38 8.50 11.61
C LYS A 56 -10.57 7.57 10.71
N LEU A 57 -11.06 7.24 9.51
CA LEU A 57 -10.39 6.31 8.60
C LEU A 57 -9.16 6.92 7.91
N PHE A 58 -9.11 8.25 7.81
CA PHE A 58 -8.07 8.94 7.04
C PHE A 58 -7.52 10.16 7.80
N SER A 59 -6.19 10.31 7.72
CA SER A 59 -5.50 11.52 8.15
C SER A 59 -5.97 12.74 7.34
N ALA A 60 -5.97 13.92 7.96
CA ALA A 60 -6.20 15.18 7.26
C ALA A 60 -4.95 15.66 6.49
N THR A 61 -3.78 15.13 6.83
CA THR A 61 -2.47 15.54 6.30
C THR A 61 -1.88 14.40 5.49
N PRO A 62 -1.39 14.65 4.27
CA PRO A 62 -0.68 13.65 3.49
C PRO A 62 0.70 13.36 4.08
N VAL A 63 1.23 12.18 3.77
CA VAL A 63 2.66 11.88 3.93
C VAL A 63 3.25 11.72 2.53
N PHE A 64 4.30 12.46 2.25
CA PHE A 64 5.07 12.40 1.02
C PHE A 64 6.08 11.28 1.12
N VAL A 65 6.06 10.40 0.13
CA VAL A 65 7.01 9.29 -0.01
C VAL A 65 7.84 9.54 -1.27
N PRO A 66 9.19 9.50 -1.18
CA PRO A 66 10.05 9.61 -2.35
C PRO A 66 9.67 8.59 -3.42
N LYS A 67 9.70 9.02 -4.69
CA LYS A 67 9.41 8.13 -5.82
C LYS A 67 10.37 6.93 -5.86
N THR A 68 11.63 7.16 -5.53
CA THR A 68 12.70 6.15 -5.42
C THR A 68 12.36 5.05 -4.42
N GLU A 69 11.75 5.40 -3.28
CA GLU A 69 11.28 4.44 -2.28
C GLU A 69 10.10 3.63 -2.79
N ILE A 70 9.11 4.26 -3.45
CA ILE A 70 7.99 3.55 -4.08
C ILE A 70 8.49 2.57 -5.14
N GLU A 71 9.42 2.98 -5.99
CA GLU A 71 10.03 2.10 -6.99
C GLU A 71 10.79 0.94 -6.34
N THR A 72 11.43 1.17 -5.18
CA THR A 72 12.09 0.12 -4.40
C THR A 72 11.07 -0.88 -3.85
N MET A 73 9.96 -0.43 -3.27
CA MET A 73 8.87 -1.31 -2.83
C MET A 73 8.35 -2.18 -3.98
N VAL A 74 8.13 -1.59 -5.16
CA VAL A 74 7.67 -2.33 -6.35
C VAL A 74 8.68 -3.40 -6.77
N ARG A 75 9.99 -3.10 -6.74
CA ARG A 75 11.04 -4.09 -7.02
C ARG A 75 11.04 -5.23 -6.00
N ILE A 76 10.86 -4.93 -4.71
CA ILE A 76 10.78 -5.94 -3.65
C ILE A 76 9.57 -6.85 -3.88
N VAL A 77 8.39 -6.29 -4.14
CA VAL A 77 7.18 -7.07 -4.46
C VAL A 77 7.42 -7.98 -5.66
N ALA A 78 8.00 -7.45 -6.74
CA ALA A 78 8.31 -8.25 -7.94
C ALA A 78 9.28 -9.41 -7.62
N ALA A 79 10.30 -9.16 -6.80
CA ALA A 79 11.25 -10.20 -6.39
C ALA A 79 10.58 -11.31 -5.56
N ILE A 80 9.68 -10.96 -4.64
CA ILE A 80 8.90 -11.91 -3.83
C ILE A 80 8.00 -12.76 -4.73
N GLU A 81 7.24 -12.12 -5.61
CA GLU A 81 6.35 -12.78 -6.57
C GLU A 81 7.11 -13.70 -7.53
N SER A 82 8.31 -13.32 -7.95
CA SER A 82 9.19 -14.18 -8.75
C SER A 82 9.74 -15.35 -7.93
N ALA A 83 10.19 -15.12 -6.70
CA ALA A 83 10.72 -16.17 -5.82
C ALA A 83 9.64 -17.22 -5.49
N ALA A 84 8.41 -16.79 -5.24
CA ALA A 84 7.27 -17.67 -4.96
C ALA A 84 6.92 -18.62 -6.11
N LYS A 85 7.33 -18.28 -7.34
CA LYS A 85 7.13 -19.10 -8.56
C LYS A 85 8.28 -20.07 -8.83
N LEU A 86 9.38 -20.01 -8.08
CA LEU A 86 10.51 -20.91 -8.29
C LEU A 86 10.11 -22.36 -7.94
N PRO A 87 10.34 -23.35 -8.82
CA PRO A 87 9.98 -24.74 -8.54
C PRO A 87 10.62 -25.28 -7.27
N SER A 88 11.88 -24.92 -7.01
CA SER A 88 12.60 -25.34 -5.80
C SER A 88 11.98 -24.75 -4.53
N TYR A 89 11.54 -23.49 -4.57
CA TYR A 89 10.84 -22.86 -3.45
C TYR A 89 9.50 -23.55 -3.19
N GLN A 90 8.69 -23.74 -4.24
CA GLN A 90 7.39 -24.41 -4.11
C GLN A 90 7.53 -25.84 -3.60
N GLN A 91 8.46 -26.62 -4.14
CA GLN A 91 8.74 -27.98 -3.66
C GLN A 91 9.14 -27.98 -2.18
N GLN A 92 10.02 -27.06 -1.76
CA GLN A 92 10.46 -26.95 -0.38
C GLN A 92 9.30 -26.61 0.56
N VAL A 93 8.47 -25.62 0.22
CA VAL A 93 7.31 -25.21 1.04
C VAL A 93 6.25 -26.31 1.08
N LEU A 94 5.94 -26.93 -0.06
CA LEU A 94 4.94 -28.00 -0.14
C LEU A 94 5.39 -29.30 0.53
N SER A 95 6.70 -29.52 0.73
CA SER A 95 7.22 -30.73 1.40
C SER A 95 6.73 -30.91 2.84
N TRP A 96 6.40 -29.81 3.52
CA TRP A 96 5.89 -29.79 4.89
C TRP A 96 4.48 -29.19 5.01
N ALA A 97 3.91 -28.68 3.92
CA ALA A 97 2.55 -28.14 3.92
C ALA A 97 1.49 -29.26 3.99
N PRO A 98 0.29 -28.98 4.51
CA PRO A 98 -0.85 -29.90 4.42
C PRO A 98 -1.18 -30.24 2.96
N LYS A 99 -1.64 -31.47 2.70
CA LYS A 99 -1.97 -31.94 1.32
C LYS A 99 -2.90 -31.00 0.55
N ILE A 100 -3.81 -30.31 1.23
CA ILE A 100 -4.73 -29.35 0.61
C ILE A 100 -4.01 -28.15 -0.02
N ALA A 101 -2.81 -27.78 0.46
CA ALA A 101 -2.03 -26.68 -0.08
C ALA A 101 -1.42 -26.96 -1.46
N ALA A 102 -1.37 -28.23 -1.89
CA ALA A 102 -0.93 -28.59 -3.24
C ALA A 102 -2.01 -28.32 -4.31
N PHE A 103 -3.24 -28.02 -3.89
CA PHE A 103 -4.29 -27.59 -4.80
C PHE A 103 -4.12 -26.10 -5.10
N ASP A 104 -3.69 -25.80 -6.33
CA ASP A 104 -3.61 -24.43 -6.87
C ASP A 104 -4.70 -24.24 -7.93
N PRO A 105 -5.87 -23.68 -7.57
CA PRO A 105 -6.91 -23.33 -8.54
C PRO A 105 -6.61 -22.04 -9.31
N GLY A 106 -5.41 -21.46 -9.17
CA GLY A 106 -5.08 -20.12 -9.64
C GLY A 106 -5.52 -19.05 -8.65
N PRO A 107 -5.61 -17.78 -9.07
CA PRO A 107 -5.98 -16.69 -8.17
C PRO A 107 -7.43 -16.85 -7.67
N ILE A 108 -7.59 -17.12 -6.37
CA ILE A 108 -8.89 -17.14 -5.66
C ILE A 108 -9.11 -15.86 -4.82
N GLY A 109 -8.07 -15.06 -4.62
CA GLY A 109 -8.10 -13.84 -3.80
C GLY A 109 -8.35 -12.58 -4.63
N ALA A 110 -9.07 -11.61 -4.07
CA ALA A 110 -9.37 -10.35 -4.74
C ALA A 110 -8.14 -9.43 -4.84
N PHE A 111 -7.30 -9.36 -3.79
CA PHE A 111 -6.12 -8.48 -3.73
C PHE A 111 -5.05 -9.00 -2.76
N MET A 112 -3.78 -8.88 -3.17
CA MET A 112 -2.61 -8.98 -2.30
C MET A 112 -2.24 -7.58 -1.77
N GLY A 113 -1.77 -7.48 -0.53
CA GLY A 113 -1.24 -6.27 0.09
C GLY A 113 0.18 -6.53 0.60
N TYR A 114 1.04 -5.53 0.48
CA TYR A 114 2.43 -5.58 0.92
C TYR A 114 2.71 -4.33 1.74
N ASP A 115 2.92 -4.53 3.05
CA ASP A 115 3.09 -3.43 3.98
C ASP A 115 4.57 -3.22 4.26
N PHE A 116 4.98 -1.95 4.18
CA PHE A 116 6.37 -1.54 4.35
C PHE A 116 6.50 -0.55 5.50
N HIS A 117 7.58 -0.69 6.26
CA HIS A 117 8.10 0.37 7.11
C HIS A 117 9.17 1.15 6.35
N LEU A 118 9.11 2.48 6.38
CA LEU A 118 10.11 3.36 5.79
C LEU A 118 11.05 3.84 6.91
N GLY A 119 12.34 3.51 6.79
CA GLY A 119 13.38 3.89 7.74
C GLY A 119 14.66 4.33 7.03
N SER A 120 15.73 4.57 7.80
CA SER A 120 17.04 5.01 7.26
C SER A 120 17.66 4.03 6.27
N ASP A 121 17.27 2.75 6.34
CA ASP A 121 17.76 1.69 5.47
C ASP A 121 16.88 1.50 4.21
N GLY A 122 15.92 2.41 3.99
CA GLY A 122 14.92 2.34 2.93
C GLY A 122 13.70 1.49 3.29
N PRO A 123 12.86 1.12 2.30
CA PRO A 123 11.65 0.35 2.53
C PRO A 123 11.92 -1.08 3.01
N GLN A 124 11.34 -1.44 4.15
CA GLN A 124 11.43 -2.78 4.75
C GLN A 124 10.06 -3.42 4.81
N LEU A 125 9.91 -4.59 4.17
CA LEU A 125 8.65 -5.34 4.20
C LEU A 125 8.38 -5.83 5.63
N ILE A 126 7.17 -5.58 6.14
CA ILE A 126 6.72 -6.03 7.46
C ILE A 126 5.61 -7.09 7.39
N GLU A 127 4.79 -7.09 6.33
CA GLU A 127 3.68 -8.03 6.18
C GLU A 127 3.28 -8.25 4.70
N ILE A 128 2.83 -9.47 4.38
CA ILE A 128 2.15 -9.80 3.13
C ILE A 128 0.71 -10.25 3.46
N ASN A 129 -0.26 -9.48 3.00
CA ASN A 129 -1.68 -9.68 3.21
C ASN A 129 -2.32 -10.35 1.98
N THR A 130 -2.83 -11.57 2.10
CA THR A 130 -3.38 -12.34 0.95
C THR A 130 -4.88 -12.10 0.67
N ASN A 131 -5.51 -11.15 1.38
CA ASN A 131 -6.91 -10.73 1.19
C ASN A 131 -7.09 -9.23 1.53
N ALA A 132 -6.37 -8.37 0.83
CA ALA A 132 -6.27 -6.94 1.14
C ALA A 132 -7.50 -6.13 0.68
N GLY A 133 -8.57 -6.11 1.49
CA GLY A 133 -9.80 -5.36 1.22
C GLY A 133 -9.67 -3.82 1.33
N GLY A 134 -8.61 -3.31 1.94
CA GLY A 134 -8.38 -1.86 2.13
C GLY A 134 -8.24 -1.07 0.82
N ALA A 135 -7.98 -1.74 -0.31
CA ALA A 135 -7.86 -1.11 -1.62
C ALA A 135 -9.09 -0.27 -2.01
N PHE A 136 -10.31 -0.71 -1.66
CA PHE A 136 -11.53 0.04 -1.96
C PHE A 136 -11.59 1.39 -1.23
N LEU A 137 -11.11 1.44 0.02
CA LEU A 137 -10.99 2.68 0.78
C LEU A 137 -9.95 3.61 0.14
N ASN A 138 -8.83 3.07 -0.33
CA ASN A 138 -7.80 3.84 -1.03
C ASN A 138 -8.30 4.42 -2.37
N VAL A 139 -9.15 3.71 -3.11
CA VAL A 139 -9.78 4.23 -4.32
C VAL A 139 -10.70 5.41 -4.01
N ALA A 140 -11.51 5.32 -2.95
CA ALA A 140 -12.35 6.44 -2.51
C ALA A 140 -11.49 7.65 -2.09
N LEU A 141 -10.40 7.41 -1.36
CA LEU A 141 -9.44 8.44 -0.99
C LEU A 141 -8.82 9.11 -2.21
N ALA A 142 -8.30 8.33 -3.17
CA ALA A 142 -7.63 8.86 -4.36
C ALA A 142 -8.53 9.78 -5.19
N ARG A 143 -9.82 9.44 -5.32
CA ARG A 143 -10.81 10.29 -6.02
C ARG A 143 -11.13 11.60 -5.28
N ALA A 144 -10.86 11.67 -3.99
CA ALA A 144 -11.11 12.84 -3.16
C ALA A 144 -9.86 13.73 -2.96
N GLN A 145 -8.69 13.32 -3.49
CA GLN A 145 -7.50 14.16 -3.52
C GLN A 145 -7.59 15.19 -4.65
N LYS A 146 -7.22 16.44 -4.37
CA LYS A 146 -7.19 17.59 -5.31
C LYS A 146 -5.86 18.33 -5.20
#